data_AF-A0A8C6EK94-F1
#
_entry.id   AF-A0A8C6EK94-F1
#
_cell.length_a   1.000
_cell.length_b   1.000
_cell.length_c   1.000
_cell.angle_alpha   90.00
_cell.angle_beta   90.00
_cell.angle_gamma   90.00
#
_symmetry.space_group_name_H-M   'P 1'
#
loop_
_entity.id
_entity.type
_entity.pdbx_description
1 polymer ?
#
loop_
_entity_poly.entity_id
_entity_poly.type
_entity_poly.pdbx_seq_one_letter_code
_entity_poly.pdbx_strand_id
1 'polypeptide(L)'
;MRTYIFTFLLSSRVFVPPRDLLARVGQIYLEQRQQLEDEPEKAKLKSFSAKIVQLLQEWTEAFPYDFQDEKAMAELKAITHRVTQCDEENGTVKKAIAQMTQSLLLSLAARSQFQELREKLRPPAVDKGSVLKTKPPAAQKDILGVCCDPLVLAQQLTHIELDRVSSIHPEDLMQIISHVDSLDNHRCRGDLTKTYSLEAYDNWFNCLSMLVATEVCRVVKKKHRTRMLEFFIDVARECFNMGNFNSMMAIISGMNLSPVARLKKTWSKVKTAKFDVLEHHMDPSSNFCNYRTALQGATQRSQMANSSREKIVIPVFNLFVKDIYFLHKIHTNHLPNGHINFKKFWEISRQIHEFMTWTQVECPFEKDKKIQNYLLTAPIYSEEALFIASFESEGPENHMEKDSWKTLRTTLLNRA
;
A
#
# COMPACT_ATOMS: atom_id res chain seq x y z
N MET A 1 3.37 18.23 -19.65
CA MET A 1 2.92 19.24 -18.66
C MET A 1 2.32 18.57 -17.42
N ARG A 2 1.30 17.71 -17.56
CA ARG A 2 0.71 16.94 -16.43
C ARG A 2 1.71 16.18 -15.55
N THR A 3 2.63 15.42 -16.13
CA THR A 3 3.68 14.71 -15.39
C THR A 3 4.62 15.64 -14.62
N TYR A 4 4.88 16.84 -15.15
CA TYR A 4 5.71 17.84 -14.48
C TYR A 4 4.99 18.44 -13.27
N ILE A 5 3.72 18.83 -13.41
CA ILE A 5 2.94 19.41 -12.31
C ILE A 5 2.77 18.37 -11.19
N PHE A 6 2.40 17.13 -11.51
CA PHE A 6 2.32 16.05 -10.52
C PHE A 6 3.66 15.88 -9.77
N THR A 7 4.77 15.77 -10.51
CA THR A 7 6.11 15.63 -9.91
C THR A 7 6.50 16.82 -9.06
N PHE A 8 6.24 18.04 -9.54
CA PHE A 8 6.52 19.28 -8.83
C PHE A 8 5.76 19.34 -7.51
N LEU A 9 4.45 19.16 -7.54
CA LEU A 9 3.59 19.18 -6.36
C LEU A 9 3.95 18.03 -5.39
N LEU A 10 4.22 16.83 -5.90
CA LEU A 10 4.64 15.68 -5.09
C LEU A 10 5.93 15.98 -4.33
N SER A 11 6.97 16.40 -5.05
CA SER A 11 8.30 16.62 -4.52
C SER A 11 8.46 17.91 -3.72
N SER A 12 7.65 18.94 -4.00
CA SER A 12 7.70 20.20 -3.25
C SER A 12 7.44 20.00 -1.77
N ARG A 13 6.70 18.94 -1.38
CA ARG A 13 6.42 18.58 0.02
C ARG A 13 7.66 18.33 0.87
N VAL A 14 8.77 17.97 0.24
CA VAL A 14 10.07 17.81 0.92
C VAL A 14 10.66 19.16 1.34
N PHE A 15 10.30 20.23 0.63
CA PHE A 15 10.92 21.56 0.77
C PHE A 15 9.99 22.61 1.35
N VAL A 16 8.70 22.55 1.02
CA VAL A 16 7.69 23.56 1.35
C VAL A 16 6.36 22.85 1.66
N PRO A 17 5.71 23.13 2.81
CA PRO A 17 4.38 22.62 3.09
C PRO A 17 3.37 23.03 2.00
N PRO A 18 2.42 22.17 1.60
CA PRO A 18 1.46 22.47 0.53
C PRO A 18 0.72 23.80 0.69
N ARG A 19 0.28 24.12 1.92
CA ARG A 19 -0.40 25.39 2.21
C ARG A 19 0.48 26.62 1.93
N ASP A 20 1.77 26.52 2.27
CA ASP A 20 2.73 27.62 2.13
C ASP A 20 3.08 27.80 0.65
N LEU A 21 3.13 26.69 -0.11
CA LEU A 21 3.27 26.71 -1.56
C LEU A 21 2.05 27.35 -2.23
N LEU A 22 0.83 27.02 -1.79
CA LEU A 22 -0.40 27.61 -2.33
C LEU A 22 -0.44 29.13 -2.10
N ALA A 23 -0.07 29.58 -0.91
CA ALA A 23 0.06 31.01 -0.61
C ALA A 23 1.10 31.71 -1.50
N ARG A 24 2.25 31.06 -1.76
CA ARG A 24 3.26 31.59 -2.70
C ARG A 24 2.74 31.68 -4.12
N VAL A 25 1.97 30.70 -4.60
CA VAL A 25 1.30 30.77 -5.91
C VAL A 25 0.35 31.97 -5.96
N GLY A 26 -0.41 32.20 -4.89
CA GLY A 26 -1.29 33.37 -4.78
C GLY A 26 -0.56 34.71 -4.81
N GLN A 27 0.61 34.81 -4.17
CA GLN A 27 1.47 35.99 -4.19
C GLN A 27 2.08 36.24 -5.58
N ILE A 28 2.65 35.21 -6.21
CA ILE A 28 3.21 35.32 -7.57
C ILE A 28 2.14 35.78 -8.56
N TYR A 29 0.89 35.32 -8.40
CA TYR A 29 -0.21 35.79 -9.23
C TYR A 29 -0.52 37.27 -9.04
N LEU A 30 -0.48 37.78 -7.80
CA LEU A 30 -0.67 39.20 -7.51
C LEU A 30 0.44 40.05 -8.13
N GLU A 31 1.70 39.64 -7.95
CA GLU A 31 2.87 40.34 -8.50
C GLU A 31 2.81 40.41 -10.03
N GLN A 32 2.50 39.28 -10.69
CA GLN A 32 2.33 39.25 -12.15
C GLN A 32 1.16 40.11 -12.62
N ARG A 33 0.04 40.12 -11.90
CA ARG A 33 -1.09 40.97 -12.24
C ARG A 33 -0.73 42.44 -12.17
N GLN A 34 -0.04 42.88 -11.11
CA GLN A 34 0.41 44.28 -10.96
C GLN A 34 1.39 44.71 -12.05
N GLN A 35 2.23 43.80 -12.54
CA GLN A 35 3.19 44.08 -13.62
C GLN A 35 2.54 44.17 -15.00
N LEU A 36 1.45 43.42 -15.24
CA LEU A 36 0.81 43.26 -16.55
C LEU A 36 -0.54 44.00 -16.66
N GLU A 37 -0.81 44.98 -15.79
CA GLU A 37 -2.08 45.72 -15.74
C GLU A 37 -2.26 46.74 -16.88
N ASP A 38 -1.19 47.04 -17.65
CA ASP A 38 -1.24 47.89 -18.84
C ASP A 38 -1.90 47.17 -20.06
N GLU A 39 -2.75 47.90 -20.80
CA GLU A 39 -3.53 47.44 -21.97
C GLU A 39 -2.80 46.52 -22.98
N PRO A 40 -1.55 46.77 -23.44
CA PRO A 40 -0.84 45.89 -24.36
C PRO A 40 -0.44 44.52 -23.77
N GLU A 41 -0.52 44.33 -22.46
CA GLU A 41 -0.08 43.12 -21.76
C GLU A 41 -1.23 42.23 -21.26
N LYS A 42 -2.49 42.65 -21.45
CA LYS A 42 -3.71 41.91 -21.05
C LYS A 42 -3.75 40.48 -21.60
N ALA A 43 -3.19 40.24 -22.80
CA ALA A 43 -3.06 38.90 -23.39
C ALA A 43 -2.07 37.98 -22.64
N LYS A 44 -0.95 38.53 -22.13
CA LYS A 44 0.02 37.79 -21.31
C LYS A 44 -0.60 37.39 -19.98
N LEU A 45 -1.37 38.30 -19.36
CA LEU A 45 -2.09 38.03 -18.12
C LEU A 45 -3.17 36.94 -18.29
N LYS A 46 -3.92 36.95 -19.40
CA LYS A 46 -4.87 35.87 -19.75
C LYS A 46 -4.17 34.51 -19.88
N SER A 47 -3.03 34.47 -20.58
CA SER A 47 -2.22 33.24 -20.74
C SER A 47 -1.67 32.74 -19.40
N PHE A 48 -1.20 33.64 -18.53
CA PHE A 48 -0.72 33.30 -17.20
C PHE A 48 -1.84 32.77 -16.30
N SER A 49 -3.01 33.41 -16.33
CA SER A 49 -4.22 32.98 -15.60
C SER A 49 -4.65 31.55 -15.99
N ALA A 50 -4.60 31.21 -17.28
CA ALA A 50 -4.89 29.87 -17.75
C ALA A 50 -3.93 28.82 -17.17
N LYS A 51 -2.63 29.14 -17.05
CA LYS A 51 -1.63 28.27 -16.43
C LYS A 51 -1.88 28.08 -14.93
N ILE A 52 -2.31 29.12 -14.22
CA ILE A 52 -2.68 29.02 -12.80
C ILE A 52 -3.92 28.13 -12.63
N VAL A 53 -4.93 28.29 -13.47
CA VAL A 53 -6.14 27.44 -13.43
C VAL A 53 -5.76 25.98 -13.68
N GLN A 54 -4.90 25.71 -14.68
CA GLN A 54 -4.41 24.37 -14.93
C GLN A 54 -3.65 23.79 -13.74
N LEU A 55 -2.75 24.57 -13.11
CA LEU A 55 -2.02 24.15 -11.92
C LEU A 55 -2.99 23.78 -10.79
N LEU A 56 -3.97 24.65 -10.49
CA LEU A 56 -4.95 24.41 -9.42
C LEU A 56 -5.85 23.20 -9.73
N GLN A 57 -6.25 23.03 -11.00
CA GLN A 57 -7.05 21.89 -11.43
C GLN A 57 -6.28 20.58 -11.22
N GLU A 58 -5.04 20.50 -11.69
CA GLU A 58 -4.21 19.31 -11.52
C GLU A 58 -3.85 19.08 -10.04
N TRP A 59 -3.67 20.13 -9.24
CA TRP A 59 -3.41 20.02 -7.80
C TRP A 59 -4.61 19.46 -7.05
N THR A 60 -5.81 20.01 -7.27
CA THR A 60 -7.04 19.56 -6.61
C THR A 60 -7.47 18.15 -7.05
N GLU A 61 -7.13 17.75 -8.28
CA GLU A 61 -7.33 16.38 -8.79
C GLU A 61 -6.33 15.39 -8.17
N ALA A 62 -5.03 15.71 -8.18
CA ALA A 62 -4.00 14.80 -7.72
C ALA A 62 -3.88 14.71 -6.19
N PHE A 63 -4.12 15.81 -5.48
CA PHE A 63 -3.88 15.95 -4.05
C PHE A 63 -5.00 16.74 -3.34
N PRO A 64 -6.24 16.25 -3.35
CA PRO A 64 -7.38 16.95 -2.77
C PRO A 64 -7.20 17.28 -1.28
N TYR A 65 -6.41 16.48 -0.55
CA TYR A 65 -6.20 16.62 0.90
C TYR A 65 -5.37 17.83 1.31
N ASP A 66 -4.62 18.42 0.39
CA ASP A 66 -3.93 19.68 0.66
C ASP A 66 -4.91 20.83 0.93
N PHE A 67 -6.18 20.66 0.54
CA PHE A 67 -7.25 21.65 0.70
C PHE A 67 -8.26 21.29 1.81
N GLN A 68 -7.96 20.29 2.65
CA GLN A 68 -8.87 19.90 3.75
C GLN A 68 -8.97 20.97 4.85
N ASP A 69 -7.94 21.79 5.02
CA ASP A 69 -7.88 22.85 6.02
C ASP A 69 -8.61 24.12 5.53
N GLU A 70 -9.29 24.80 6.45
CA GLU A 70 -10.05 26.01 6.12
C GLU A 70 -9.18 27.12 5.51
N LYS A 71 -7.92 27.27 5.94
CA LYS A 71 -7.02 28.30 5.41
C LYS A 71 -6.59 27.98 3.99
N ALA A 72 -6.27 26.71 3.71
CA ALA A 72 -5.92 26.28 2.35
C ALA A 72 -7.10 26.45 1.39
N MET A 73 -8.32 26.10 1.83
CA MET A 73 -9.53 26.31 1.06
C MET A 73 -9.84 27.80 0.84
N ALA A 74 -9.60 28.65 1.85
CA ALA A 74 -9.75 30.10 1.73
C ALA A 74 -8.77 30.70 0.72
N GLU A 75 -7.50 30.26 0.73
CA GLU A 75 -6.49 30.71 -0.23
C GLU A 75 -6.85 30.27 -1.66
N LEU A 76 -7.29 29.02 -1.86
CA LEU A 76 -7.78 28.53 -3.16
C LEU A 76 -8.93 29.41 -3.69
N LYS A 77 -9.89 29.74 -2.83
CA LYS A 77 -11.02 30.63 -3.18
C LYS A 77 -10.54 32.05 -3.51
N ALA A 78 -9.57 32.58 -2.78
CA ALA A 78 -9.00 33.90 -3.05
C ALA A 78 -8.31 33.94 -4.42
N ILE A 79 -7.48 32.95 -4.75
CA ILE A 79 -6.79 32.87 -6.04
C ILE A 79 -7.80 32.73 -7.19
N THR A 80 -8.74 31.78 -7.06
CA THR A 80 -9.75 31.53 -8.11
C THR A 80 -10.65 32.74 -8.36
N HIS A 81 -11.07 33.45 -7.30
CA HIS A 81 -11.83 34.70 -7.44
C HIS A 81 -11.04 35.76 -8.22
N ARG A 82 -9.76 35.97 -7.88
CA ARG A 82 -8.91 36.94 -8.60
C ARG A 82 -8.70 36.56 -10.08
N VAL A 83 -8.62 35.27 -10.39
CA VAL A 83 -8.50 34.78 -11.77
C VAL A 83 -9.79 35.01 -12.56
N THR A 84 -10.96 34.77 -11.95
CA THR A 84 -12.25 34.98 -12.64
C THR A 84 -12.53 36.44 -13.00
N GLN A 85 -11.96 37.41 -12.26
CA GLN A 85 -12.09 38.83 -12.58
C GLN A 85 -11.42 39.23 -13.91
N CYS A 86 -10.54 38.39 -14.45
CA CYS A 86 -9.83 38.64 -15.71
C CYS A 86 -10.54 38.00 -16.93
N ASP A 87 -11.60 37.21 -16.73
CA ASP A 87 -12.35 36.50 -17.77
C ASP A 87 -13.64 37.27 -18.12
N GLU A 88 -13.51 38.42 -18.80
CA GLU A 88 -14.63 39.29 -19.16
C GLU A 88 -15.45 38.82 -20.38
N GLU A 89 -14.93 37.88 -21.19
CA GLU A 89 -15.45 37.69 -22.56
C GLU A 89 -16.10 36.32 -22.87
N ASN A 90 -15.87 35.24 -22.10
CA ASN A 90 -16.46 33.92 -22.43
C ASN A 90 -16.89 33.03 -21.25
N GLY A 91 -16.55 33.37 -20.00
CA GLY A 91 -16.99 32.61 -18.81
C GLY A 91 -16.44 31.17 -18.69
N THR A 92 -15.56 30.76 -19.61
CA THR A 92 -14.97 29.44 -19.68
C THR A 92 -14.11 29.14 -18.45
N VAL A 93 -13.35 30.13 -17.96
CA VAL A 93 -12.48 29.97 -16.79
C VAL A 93 -13.33 29.83 -15.54
N LYS A 94 -14.40 30.62 -15.43
CA LYS A 94 -15.37 30.53 -14.33
C LYS A 94 -16.04 29.14 -14.27
N LYS A 95 -16.42 28.58 -15.42
CA LYS A 95 -16.99 27.23 -15.50
C LYS A 95 -15.98 26.15 -15.09
N ALA A 96 -14.74 26.25 -15.56
CA ALA A 96 -13.68 25.31 -15.19
C ALA A 96 -13.39 25.33 -13.68
N ILE A 97 -13.30 26.53 -13.08
CA ILE A 97 -13.13 26.70 -11.64
C ILE A 97 -14.31 26.10 -10.86
N ALA A 98 -15.55 26.36 -11.29
CA ALA A 98 -16.73 25.81 -10.62
C ALA A 98 -16.74 24.27 -10.64
N GLN A 99 -16.40 23.66 -11.78
CA GLN A 99 -16.28 22.20 -11.92
C GLN A 99 -15.16 21.65 -11.03
N MET A 100 -13.99 22.30 -11.03
CA MET A 100 -12.85 21.93 -10.19
C MET A 100 -13.21 21.96 -8.70
N THR A 101 -13.83 23.04 -8.23
CA THR A 101 -14.25 23.18 -6.82
C THR A 101 -15.31 22.13 -6.46
N GLN A 102 -16.27 21.85 -7.34
CA GLN A 102 -17.27 20.82 -7.11
C GLN A 102 -16.63 19.42 -6.96
N SER A 103 -15.73 19.05 -7.88
CA SER A 103 -15.01 17.77 -7.81
C SER A 103 -14.17 17.64 -6.55
N LEU A 104 -13.47 18.71 -6.15
CA LEU A 104 -12.69 18.73 -4.92
C LEU A 104 -13.55 18.46 -3.68
N LEU A 105 -14.70 19.13 -3.56
CA LEU A 105 -15.61 18.95 -2.44
C LEU A 105 -16.18 17.53 -2.37
N LEU A 106 -16.49 16.92 -3.53
CA LEU A 106 -16.93 15.53 -3.59
C LEU A 106 -15.83 14.56 -3.12
N SER A 107 -14.59 14.75 -3.57
CA SER A 107 -13.45 13.92 -3.14
C SER A 107 -13.19 14.02 -1.64
N LEU A 108 -13.26 15.23 -1.07
CA LEU A 108 -13.11 15.46 0.37
C LEU A 108 -14.26 14.83 1.18
N ALA A 109 -15.50 14.97 0.71
CA ALA A 109 -16.68 14.38 1.37
C ALA A 109 -16.64 12.84 1.34
N ALA A 110 -16.29 12.24 0.19
CA ALA A 110 -16.17 10.80 0.06
C ALA A 110 -15.18 10.23 1.09
N ARG A 111 -13.99 10.83 1.22
CA ARG A 111 -13.01 10.36 2.22
C ARG A 111 -13.49 10.53 3.66
N SER A 112 -14.12 11.66 3.99
CA SER A 112 -14.66 11.87 5.34
C SER A 112 -15.64 10.74 5.72
N GLN A 113 -16.52 10.35 4.80
CA GLN A 113 -17.43 9.21 5.00
C GLN A 113 -16.69 7.87 5.15
N PHE A 114 -15.69 7.61 4.30
CA PHE A 114 -14.87 6.39 4.43
C PHE A 114 -14.12 6.33 5.76
N GLN A 115 -13.57 7.46 6.23
CA GLN A 115 -12.85 7.53 7.50
C GLN A 115 -13.79 7.29 8.69
N GLU A 116 -14.98 7.89 8.68
CA GLU A 116 -16.00 7.62 9.70
C GLU A 116 -16.44 6.15 9.72
N LEU A 117 -16.68 5.57 8.54
CA LEU A 117 -17.05 4.16 8.43
C LEU A 117 -15.93 3.25 8.97
N ARG A 118 -14.68 3.59 8.68
CA ARG A 118 -13.50 2.86 9.16
C ARG A 118 -13.34 2.96 10.67
N GLU A 119 -13.55 4.14 11.28
CA GLU A 119 -13.51 4.29 12.73
C GLU A 119 -14.66 3.54 13.42
N LYS A 120 -15.86 3.52 12.83
CA LYS A 120 -17.00 2.73 13.33
C LYS A 120 -16.78 1.21 13.23
N LEU A 121 -16.04 0.77 12.21
CA LEU A 121 -15.70 -0.64 11.98
C LEU A 121 -14.39 -1.05 12.67
N ARG A 122 -13.65 -0.12 13.25
CA ARG A 122 -12.40 -0.41 13.96
C ARG A 122 -12.75 -1.32 15.13
N PRO A 123 -12.30 -2.59 15.15
CA PRO A 123 -12.48 -3.40 16.34
C PRO A 123 -11.81 -2.67 17.52
N PRO A 124 -12.41 -2.69 18.73
CA PRO A 124 -11.77 -2.11 19.90
C PRO A 124 -10.36 -2.67 19.96
N ALA A 125 -9.36 -1.79 20.16
CA ALA A 125 -7.95 -2.15 20.14
C ALA A 125 -7.77 -3.36 21.05
N VAL A 126 -7.71 -4.55 20.45
CA VAL A 126 -7.32 -5.73 21.18
C VAL A 126 -5.86 -5.44 21.44
N ASP A 127 -5.55 -5.21 22.72
CA ASP A 127 -4.19 -5.12 23.21
C ASP A 127 -3.38 -6.15 22.42
N LYS A 128 -2.30 -5.72 21.74
CA LYS A 128 -1.53 -6.62 20.89
C LYS A 128 -1.03 -7.84 21.68
N GLY A 129 -1.06 -7.78 23.03
CA GLY A 129 -0.85 -8.89 23.95
C GLY A 129 -2.00 -9.89 24.15
N SER A 130 -3.24 -9.62 23.69
CA SER A 130 -4.42 -10.48 23.87
C SER A 130 -4.80 -11.28 22.62
N VAL A 131 -4.51 -10.81 21.39
CA VAL A 131 -4.67 -11.66 20.18
C VAL A 131 -3.62 -12.79 20.17
N LEU A 132 -2.50 -12.59 20.87
CA LEU A 132 -1.41 -13.55 21.04
C LEU A 132 -1.65 -14.58 22.17
N LYS A 133 -2.80 -14.54 22.85
CA LYS A 133 -3.13 -15.42 23.97
C LYS A 133 -4.52 -15.99 23.79
N THR A 134 -4.65 -17.09 23.05
CA THR A 134 -5.65 -18.13 23.31
C THR A 134 -5.51 -19.26 22.30
N LYS A 135 -5.42 -20.50 22.79
CA LYS A 135 -5.70 -21.68 21.97
C LYS A 135 -7.17 -21.54 21.55
N PRO A 136 -7.51 -21.43 20.25
CA PRO A 136 -8.87 -21.18 19.83
C PRO A 136 -9.77 -22.37 20.19
N PRO A 137 -11.06 -22.15 20.47
CA PRO A 137 -12.00 -23.22 20.75
C PRO A 137 -12.06 -24.17 19.55
N ALA A 138 -12.05 -25.48 19.83
CA ALA A 138 -11.98 -26.57 18.85
C ALA A 138 -13.13 -26.64 17.82
N ALA A 139 -14.08 -25.69 17.85
CA ALA A 139 -15.29 -25.66 17.02
C ALA A 139 -15.20 -24.72 15.80
N GLN A 140 -14.13 -23.93 15.64
CA GLN A 140 -14.01 -23.04 14.48
C GLN A 140 -13.57 -23.82 13.23
N LYS A 141 -14.40 -23.75 12.17
CA LYS A 141 -14.08 -24.33 10.85
C LYS A 141 -12.75 -23.80 10.34
N ASP A 142 -12.02 -24.64 9.63
CA ASP A 142 -10.80 -24.21 8.95
C ASP A 142 -11.03 -23.58 7.59
N ILE A 143 -9.98 -22.98 7.03
CA ILE A 143 -10.10 -22.28 5.76
C ILE A 143 -10.65 -23.23 4.68
N LEU A 144 -10.25 -24.50 4.68
CA LEU A 144 -10.77 -25.53 3.77
C LEU A 144 -12.26 -25.83 3.98
N GLY A 145 -12.75 -25.70 5.21
CA GLY A 145 -14.18 -25.77 5.56
C GLY A 145 -14.98 -24.52 5.23
N VAL A 146 -14.32 -23.39 4.94
CA VAL A 146 -14.94 -22.13 4.50
C VAL A 146 -14.88 -21.98 2.99
N CYS A 147 -13.73 -22.24 2.38
CA CYS A 147 -13.45 -22.20 0.96
C CYS A 147 -12.46 -23.31 0.58
N CYS A 148 -12.90 -24.26 -0.25
CA CYS A 148 -12.06 -25.34 -0.74
C CYS A 148 -11.54 -25.14 -2.17
N ASP A 149 -11.89 -24.01 -2.81
CA ASP A 149 -11.42 -23.63 -4.14
C ASP A 149 -10.27 -22.61 -4.02
N PRO A 150 -9.03 -22.95 -4.45
CA PRO A 150 -7.89 -22.05 -4.41
C PRO A 150 -8.09 -20.75 -5.18
N LEU A 151 -8.76 -20.80 -6.34
CA LEU A 151 -8.99 -19.65 -7.20
C LEU A 151 -9.93 -18.66 -6.50
N VAL A 152 -11.03 -19.16 -5.93
CA VAL A 152 -11.99 -18.32 -5.19
C VAL A 152 -11.29 -17.64 -4.01
N LEU A 153 -10.46 -18.37 -3.26
CA LEU A 153 -9.74 -17.77 -2.14
C LEU A 153 -8.75 -16.68 -2.60
N ALA A 154 -8.01 -16.93 -3.68
CA ALA A 154 -7.09 -15.96 -4.25
C ALA A 154 -7.81 -14.70 -4.79
N GLN A 155 -9.03 -14.85 -5.33
CA GLN A 155 -9.87 -13.73 -5.74
C GLN A 155 -10.32 -12.88 -4.53
N GLN A 156 -10.67 -13.51 -3.40
CA GLN A 156 -11.01 -12.79 -2.18
C GLN A 156 -9.81 -12.10 -1.54
N LEU A 157 -8.62 -12.71 -1.59
CA LEU A 157 -7.37 -12.06 -1.18
C LEU A 157 -7.10 -10.83 -2.06
N THR A 158 -7.27 -10.95 -3.37
CA THR A 158 -7.11 -9.84 -4.33
C THR A 158 -8.08 -8.69 -4.05
N HIS A 159 -9.34 -8.99 -3.69
CA HIS A 159 -10.28 -7.98 -3.21
C HIS A 159 -9.75 -7.23 -1.98
N ILE A 160 -9.31 -7.96 -0.95
CA ILE A 160 -8.80 -7.35 0.28
C ILE A 160 -7.56 -6.50 0.01
N GLU A 161 -6.65 -6.96 -0.84
CA GLU A 161 -5.44 -6.22 -1.24
C GLU A 161 -5.81 -4.92 -1.97
N LEU A 162 -6.71 -4.97 -2.96
CA LEU A 162 -7.14 -3.79 -3.72
C LEU A 162 -7.88 -2.78 -2.82
N ASP A 163 -8.75 -3.25 -1.93
CA ASP A 163 -9.46 -2.41 -0.94
C ASP A 163 -8.47 -1.72 0.02
N ARG A 164 -7.35 -2.36 0.38
CA ARG A 164 -6.34 -1.77 1.27
C ARG A 164 -5.40 -0.83 0.52
N VAL A 165 -4.93 -1.22 -0.66
CA VAL A 165 -3.96 -0.43 -1.44
C VAL A 165 -4.60 0.85 -2.00
N SER A 166 -5.91 0.86 -2.24
CA SER A 166 -6.65 2.07 -2.65
C SER A 166 -6.67 3.17 -1.57
N SER A 167 -6.38 2.82 -0.32
CA SER A 167 -6.25 3.78 0.79
C SER A 167 -4.87 4.44 0.89
N ILE A 168 -3.90 4.02 0.05
CA ILE A 168 -2.56 4.62 -0.03
C ILE A 168 -2.60 5.74 -1.05
N HIS A 169 -2.17 6.94 -0.63
CA HIS A 169 -2.08 8.10 -1.51
C HIS A 169 -0.62 8.45 -1.82
N PRO A 170 -0.36 9.21 -2.90
CA PRO A 170 1.01 9.58 -3.28
C PRO A 170 1.76 10.31 -2.15
N GLU A 171 1.06 11.13 -1.36
CA GLU A 171 1.63 11.90 -0.26
C GLU A 171 2.05 10.99 0.91
N ASP A 172 1.35 9.86 1.11
CA ASP A 172 1.74 8.85 2.10
C ASP A 172 3.11 8.28 1.73
N LEU A 173 3.34 7.96 0.45
CA LEU A 173 4.62 7.45 -0.05
C LEU A 173 5.75 8.48 0.04
N MET A 174 5.45 9.78 -0.02
CA MET A 174 6.45 10.83 0.23
C MET A 174 6.90 10.89 1.69
N GLN A 175 6.10 10.39 2.64
CA GLN A 175 6.53 10.32 4.04
C GLN A 175 7.70 9.34 4.23
N ILE A 176 7.86 8.35 3.35
CA ILE A 176 9.01 7.44 3.34
C ILE A 176 10.30 8.27 3.27
N ILE A 177 10.35 9.22 2.35
CA ILE A 177 11.49 10.15 2.14
C ILE A 177 11.72 11.00 3.37
N SER A 178 10.66 11.62 3.90
CA SER A 178 10.74 12.47 5.09
C SER A 178 11.24 11.71 6.32
N HIS A 179 10.81 10.46 6.50
CA HIS A 179 11.26 9.60 7.60
C HIS A 179 12.76 9.27 7.49
N VAL A 180 13.28 9.01 6.29
CA VAL A 180 14.73 8.82 6.08
C VAL A 180 15.51 10.07 6.45
N ASP A 181 15.08 11.23 5.95
CA ASP A 181 15.75 12.51 6.23
C ASP A 181 15.71 12.84 7.74
N SER A 182 14.65 12.45 8.46
CA SER A 182 14.54 12.60 9.92
C SER A 182 15.48 11.66 10.69
N LEU A 183 15.68 10.42 10.23
CA LEU A 183 16.58 9.45 10.85
C LEU A 183 18.03 9.93 10.77
N ASP A 184 18.44 10.43 9.59
CA ASP A 184 19.80 10.91 9.35
C ASP A 184 20.11 12.24 10.06
N ASN A 185 19.08 13.06 10.32
CA ASN A 185 19.24 14.37 10.97
C ASN A 185 18.92 14.39 12.49
N HIS A 186 18.65 13.24 13.12
CA HIS A 186 18.20 13.13 14.53
C HIS A 186 17.03 14.05 14.91
N ARG A 187 16.23 14.49 13.92
CA ARG A 187 15.08 15.37 14.12
C ARG A 187 13.82 14.54 14.09
N CYS A 188 13.50 13.89 15.21
CA CYS A 188 12.17 13.32 15.45
C CYS A 188 11.15 14.45 15.67
N ARG A 189 10.76 15.14 14.59
CA ARG A 189 9.63 16.07 14.58
C ARG A 189 8.79 15.82 13.32
N GLY A 190 7.97 14.79 13.40
CA GLY A 190 6.90 14.50 12.45
C GLY A 190 5.93 13.54 13.12
N ASP A 191 4.66 13.93 13.18
CA ASP A 191 3.56 13.19 13.78
C ASP A 191 3.54 11.72 13.30
N LEU A 192 3.84 10.77 14.18
CA LEU A 192 3.75 9.31 13.95
C LEU A 192 2.32 8.85 13.57
N THR A 193 1.36 9.76 13.58
CA THR A 193 -0.06 9.53 13.31
C THR A 193 -0.39 9.41 11.81
N LYS A 194 0.53 9.75 10.89
CA LYS A 194 0.26 9.84 9.44
C LYS A 194 0.72 8.66 8.57
N THR A 195 1.43 7.69 9.13
CA THR A 195 1.88 6.46 8.42
C THR A 195 0.85 5.31 8.48
N TYR A 196 -0.34 5.55 9.05
CA TYR A 196 -1.32 4.49 9.32
C TYR A 196 -1.77 3.71 8.08
N SER A 197 -1.85 4.31 6.89
CA SER A 197 -2.20 3.60 5.65
C SER A 197 -1.10 2.63 5.22
N LEU A 198 0.16 3.09 5.20
CA LEU A 198 1.31 2.27 4.84
C LEU A 198 1.55 1.15 5.86
N GLU A 199 1.51 1.48 7.15
CA GLU A 199 1.63 0.50 8.24
C GLU A 199 0.47 -0.50 8.23
N ALA A 200 -0.77 -0.06 7.98
CA ALA A 200 -1.90 -0.97 7.90
C ALA A 200 -1.78 -1.95 6.72
N TYR A 201 -1.19 -1.52 5.60
CA TYR A 201 -0.96 -2.37 4.44
C TYR A 201 0.20 -3.36 4.68
N ASP A 202 1.33 -2.92 5.25
CA ASP A 202 2.40 -3.83 5.65
C ASP A 202 1.95 -4.83 6.72
N ASN A 203 1.15 -4.38 7.69
CA ASN A 203 0.56 -5.27 8.69
C ASN A 203 -0.32 -6.36 8.06
N TRP A 204 -1.02 -6.09 6.96
CA TRP A 204 -1.81 -7.10 6.27
C TRP A 204 -0.94 -8.25 5.71
N PHE A 205 0.21 -7.92 5.11
CA PHE A 205 1.17 -8.93 4.65
C PHE A 205 1.60 -9.86 5.79
N ASN A 206 1.93 -9.29 6.95
CA ASN A 206 2.34 -10.05 8.14
C ASN A 206 1.20 -10.89 8.70
N CYS A 207 -0.02 -10.33 8.78
CA CYS A 207 -1.21 -11.06 9.20
C CYS A 207 -1.50 -12.26 8.29
N LEU A 208 -1.45 -12.08 6.96
CA LEU A 208 -1.69 -13.17 6.01
C LEU A 208 -0.63 -14.26 6.14
N SER A 209 0.65 -13.90 6.24
CA SER A 209 1.75 -14.86 6.44
C SER A 209 1.54 -15.69 7.72
N MET A 210 1.20 -15.04 8.82
CA MET A 210 0.96 -15.70 10.10
C MET A 210 -0.35 -16.52 10.11
N LEU A 211 -1.38 -16.08 9.39
CA LEU A 211 -2.62 -16.84 9.20
C LEU A 211 -2.34 -18.15 8.48
N VAL A 212 -1.56 -18.13 7.39
CA VAL A 212 -1.16 -19.34 6.64
C VAL A 212 -0.44 -20.32 7.56
N ALA A 213 0.55 -19.85 8.33
CA ALA A 213 1.24 -20.68 9.29
C ALA A 213 0.31 -21.24 10.37
N THR A 214 -0.64 -20.43 10.85
CA THR A 214 -1.64 -20.84 11.83
C THR A 214 -2.54 -21.95 11.29
N GLU A 215 -3.07 -21.78 10.08
CA GLU A 215 -3.91 -22.78 9.40
C GLU A 215 -3.19 -24.11 9.20
N VAL A 216 -1.88 -24.09 8.94
CA VAL A 216 -1.08 -25.31 8.81
C VAL A 216 -0.78 -25.94 10.18
N CYS A 217 -0.24 -25.17 11.13
CA CYS A 217 0.24 -25.69 12.42
C CYS A 217 -0.90 -26.16 13.33
N ARG A 218 -2.10 -25.56 13.24
CA ARG A 218 -3.24 -25.99 14.07
C ARG A 218 -3.85 -27.33 13.64
N VAL A 219 -3.52 -27.81 12.43
CA VAL A 219 -4.06 -29.07 11.91
C VAL A 219 -3.32 -30.25 12.54
N VAL A 220 -4.00 -30.96 13.41
CA VAL A 220 -3.44 -32.12 14.14
C VAL A 220 -3.14 -33.30 13.20
N LYS A 221 -4.07 -33.64 12.29
CA LYS A 221 -3.94 -34.81 11.42
C LYS A 221 -3.02 -34.53 10.23
N LYS A 222 -1.89 -35.25 10.15
CA LYS A 222 -0.89 -35.11 9.06
C LYS A 222 -1.49 -35.06 7.66
N LYS A 223 -2.41 -35.98 7.31
CA LYS A 223 -3.06 -36.02 5.98
C LYS A 223 -3.79 -34.71 5.66
N HIS A 224 -4.48 -34.13 6.63
CA HIS A 224 -5.20 -32.86 6.45
C HIS A 224 -4.22 -31.69 6.36
N ARG A 225 -3.11 -31.75 7.11
CA ARG A 225 -2.05 -30.74 7.08
C ARG A 225 -1.32 -30.71 5.73
N THR A 226 -1.05 -31.88 5.13
CA THR A 226 -0.56 -31.99 3.75
C THR A 226 -1.53 -31.33 2.76
N ARG A 227 -2.83 -31.60 2.88
CA ARG A 227 -3.85 -30.96 2.03
C ARG A 227 -3.89 -29.44 2.21
N MET A 228 -3.71 -28.94 3.44
CA MET A 228 -3.65 -27.51 3.73
C MET A 228 -2.46 -26.83 3.03
N LEU A 229 -1.28 -27.43 3.07
CA LEU A 229 -0.10 -26.94 2.35
C LEU A 229 -0.32 -26.93 0.83
N GLU A 230 -0.80 -28.04 0.27
CA GLU A 230 -1.09 -28.13 -1.17
C GLU A 230 -2.13 -27.09 -1.61
N PHE A 231 -3.14 -26.86 -0.79
CA PHE A 231 -4.14 -25.82 -1.03
C PHE A 231 -3.51 -24.42 -1.07
N PHE A 232 -2.69 -24.04 -0.09
CA PHE A 232 -2.04 -22.72 -0.09
C PHE A 232 -1.02 -22.56 -1.22
N ILE A 233 -0.34 -23.63 -1.64
CA ILE A 233 0.51 -23.61 -2.84
C ILE A 233 -0.33 -23.27 -4.08
N ASP A 234 -1.50 -23.89 -4.24
CA ASP A 234 -2.40 -23.60 -5.35
C ASP A 234 -2.96 -22.17 -5.26
N VAL A 235 -3.31 -21.68 -4.06
CA VAL A 235 -3.76 -20.29 -3.85
C VAL A 235 -2.67 -19.30 -4.24
N ALA A 236 -1.41 -19.52 -3.82
CA ALA A 236 -0.29 -18.66 -4.17
C ALA A 236 -0.04 -18.62 -5.69
N ARG A 237 -0.20 -19.76 -6.37
CA ARG A 237 -0.15 -19.81 -7.84
C ARG A 237 -1.27 -19.02 -8.49
N GLU A 238 -2.50 -19.10 -7.99
CA GLU A 238 -3.60 -18.28 -8.53
C GLU A 238 -3.38 -16.78 -8.26
N CYS A 239 -2.81 -16.42 -7.11
CA CYS A 239 -2.36 -15.04 -6.84
C CYS A 239 -1.32 -14.58 -7.88
N PHE A 240 -0.31 -15.39 -8.21
CA PHE A 240 0.66 -15.10 -9.26
C PHE A 240 -0.01 -14.87 -10.62
N ASN A 241 -0.91 -15.78 -11.04
CA ASN A 241 -1.61 -15.72 -12.32
C ASN A 241 -2.44 -14.43 -12.48
N MET A 242 -3.03 -13.95 -11.39
CA MET A 242 -3.81 -12.70 -11.40
C MET A 242 -2.94 -11.44 -11.34
N GLY A 243 -1.65 -11.56 -11.03
CA GLY A 243 -0.76 -10.42 -10.77
C GLY A 243 -0.82 -9.92 -9.32
N ASN A 244 -1.36 -10.70 -8.40
CA ASN A 244 -1.33 -10.42 -6.96
C ASN A 244 -0.05 -10.99 -6.32
N PHE A 245 1.07 -10.29 -6.55
CA PHE A 245 2.38 -10.74 -6.05
C PHE A 245 2.53 -10.55 -4.54
N ASN A 246 1.84 -9.57 -3.95
CA ASN A 246 1.91 -9.32 -2.51
C ASN A 246 1.35 -10.50 -1.69
N SER A 247 0.13 -10.95 -2.00
CA SER A 247 -0.47 -12.10 -1.32
C SER A 247 0.28 -13.40 -1.62
N MET A 248 0.76 -13.58 -2.86
CA MET A 248 1.61 -14.73 -3.19
C MET A 248 2.83 -14.79 -2.28
N MET A 249 3.57 -13.68 -2.16
CA MET A 249 4.76 -13.60 -1.32
C MET A 249 4.43 -13.80 0.16
N ALA A 250 3.31 -13.27 0.66
CA ALA A 250 2.87 -13.50 2.03
C ALA A 250 2.57 -14.99 2.31
N ILE A 251 1.91 -15.68 1.38
CA ILE A 251 1.60 -17.11 1.51
C ILE A 251 2.88 -17.95 1.52
N ILE A 252 3.82 -17.68 0.60
CA ILE A 252 5.15 -18.33 0.58
C ILE A 252 5.89 -18.06 1.90
N SER A 253 5.92 -16.80 2.36
CA SER A 253 6.57 -16.41 3.61
C SER A 253 5.99 -17.15 4.81
N GLY A 254 4.66 -17.29 4.87
CA GLY A 254 3.98 -18.05 5.92
C GLY A 254 4.35 -19.53 5.95
N MET A 255 4.49 -20.17 4.77
CA MET A 255 4.94 -21.57 4.69
C MET A 255 6.43 -21.76 4.99
N ASN A 256 7.24 -20.73 4.77
CA ASN A 256 8.67 -20.70 5.07
C ASN A 256 9.00 -20.31 6.52
N LEU A 257 8.01 -19.90 7.33
CA LEU A 257 8.21 -19.72 8.76
C LEU A 257 8.71 -21.03 9.39
N SER A 258 9.74 -20.92 10.24
CA SER A 258 10.38 -22.03 10.96
C SER A 258 9.41 -23.08 11.53
N PRO A 259 8.31 -22.73 12.25
CA PRO A 259 7.36 -23.73 12.77
C PRO A 259 6.65 -24.55 11.68
N VAL A 260 6.53 -24.05 10.46
CA VAL A 260 5.97 -24.78 9.30
C VAL A 260 7.07 -25.54 8.57
N ALA A 261 8.20 -24.88 8.26
CA ALA A 261 9.31 -25.45 7.50
C ALA A 261 9.96 -26.68 8.17
N ARG A 262 9.84 -26.80 9.51
CA ARG A 262 10.36 -27.95 10.28
C ARG A 262 9.49 -29.22 10.21
N LEU A 263 8.27 -29.15 9.68
CA LEU A 263 7.34 -30.29 9.61
C LEU A 263 7.73 -31.30 8.51
N LYS A 264 8.94 -31.87 8.58
CA LYS A 264 9.56 -32.68 7.51
C LYS A 264 8.70 -33.88 7.12
N LYS A 265 8.00 -34.50 8.07
CA LYS A 265 7.13 -35.66 7.79
C LYS A 265 5.88 -35.24 7.02
N THR A 266 5.40 -34.01 7.20
CA THR A 266 4.31 -33.45 6.38
C THR A 266 4.82 -33.06 5.00
N TRP A 267 5.93 -32.31 4.91
CA TRP A 267 6.52 -31.86 3.65
C TRP A 267 6.90 -33.02 2.72
N SER A 268 7.38 -34.14 3.26
CA SER A 268 7.66 -35.36 2.46
C SER A 268 6.44 -35.96 1.75
N LYS A 269 5.21 -35.51 2.08
CA LYS A 269 3.96 -35.92 1.43
C LYS A 269 3.37 -34.85 0.51
N VAL A 270 3.90 -33.63 0.53
CA VAL A 270 3.45 -32.52 -0.32
C VAL A 270 4.13 -32.63 -1.68
N LYS A 271 3.40 -32.35 -2.76
CA LYS A 271 3.99 -32.18 -4.09
C LYS A 271 4.64 -30.80 -4.22
N THR A 272 5.94 -30.71 -3.90
CA THR A 272 6.65 -29.42 -3.78
C THR A 272 6.97 -28.74 -5.12
N ALA A 273 6.93 -29.44 -6.26
CA ALA A 273 7.36 -28.86 -7.54
C ALA A 273 6.70 -27.51 -7.88
N LYS A 274 5.42 -27.31 -7.55
CA LYS A 274 4.75 -26.00 -7.73
C LYS A 274 5.25 -24.95 -6.75
N PHE A 275 5.53 -25.35 -5.51
CA PHE A 275 6.07 -24.49 -4.47
C PHE A 275 7.50 -24.04 -4.83
N ASP A 276 8.35 -24.97 -5.27
CA ASP A 276 9.74 -24.69 -5.67
C ASP A 276 9.79 -23.64 -6.82
N VAL A 277 8.84 -23.72 -7.77
CA VAL A 277 8.69 -22.71 -8.84
C VAL A 277 8.28 -21.35 -8.29
N LEU A 278 7.34 -21.31 -7.34
CA LEU A 278 6.90 -20.07 -6.69
C LEU A 278 8.03 -19.43 -5.87
N GLU A 279 8.82 -20.24 -5.15
CA GLU A 279 10.02 -19.77 -4.44
C GLU A 279 11.06 -19.23 -5.41
N HIS A 280 11.27 -19.88 -6.56
CA HIS A 280 12.19 -19.38 -7.59
C HIS A 280 11.78 -18.00 -8.13
N HIS A 281 10.48 -17.73 -8.29
CA HIS A 281 10.01 -16.40 -8.67
C HIS A 281 10.32 -15.33 -7.62
N MET A 282 10.40 -15.72 -6.35
CA MET A 282 10.67 -14.82 -5.21
C MET A 282 12.12 -14.90 -4.70
N ASP A 283 13.01 -15.52 -5.47
CA ASP A 283 14.42 -15.63 -5.10
C ASP A 283 15.06 -14.24 -4.94
N PRO A 284 15.74 -13.95 -3.82
CA PRO A 284 16.30 -12.63 -3.54
C PRO A 284 17.55 -12.30 -4.38
N SER A 285 18.14 -13.26 -5.08
CA SER A 285 19.35 -13.08 -5.90
C SER A 285 19.11 -12.04 -6.98
N SER A 286 20.19 -11.33 -7.34
CA SER A 286 20.15 -10.23 -8.32
C SER A 286 19.01 -9.22 -8.04
N ASN A 287 18.76 -8.95 -6.76
CA ASN A 287 17.71 -8.05 -6.29
C ASN A 287 16.31 -8.45 -6.78
N PHE A 288 15.93 -9.72 -6.61
CA PHE A 288 14.62 -10.25 -7.01
C PHE A 288 14.35 -10.17 -8.53
N CYS A 289 15.34 -10.52 -9.36
CA CYS A 289 15.24 -10.35 -10.82
C CYS A 289 14.06 -11.12 -11.46
N ASN A 290 13.77 -12.33 -10.97
CA ASN A 290 12.66 -13.15 -11.45
C ASN A 290 11.31 -12.50 -11.17
N TYR A 291 11.10 -12.05 -9.93
CA TYR A 291 9.91 -11.28 -9.53
C TYR A 291 9.78 -10.01 -10.36
N ARG A 292 10.87 -9.25 -10.55
CA ARG A 292 10.83 -8.00 -11.32
C ARG A 292 10.45 -8.24 -12.78
N THR A 293 10.92 -9.34 -13.37
CA THR A 293 10.54 -9.75 -14.73
C THR A 293 9.06 -10.12 -14.79
N ALA A 294 8.54 -10.87 -13.81
CA ALA A 294 7.12 -11.21 -13.71
C ALA A 294 6.25 -9.96 -13.51
N LEU A 295 6.68 -9.03 -12.66
CA LEU A 295 6.00 -7.74 -12.44
C LEU A 295 5.94 -6.93 -13.74
N GLN A 296 7.05 -6.83 -14.48
CA GLN A 296 7.07 -6.15 -15.77
C GLN A 296 6.09 -6.77 -16.78
N GLY A 297 6.03 -8.10 -16.84
CA GLY A 297 5.04 -8.80 -17.67
C GLY A 297 3.59 -8.49 -17.26
N ALA A 298 3.32 -8.43 -15.95
CA ALA A 298 2.00 -8.05 -15.44
C ALA A 298 1.66 -6.58 -15.76
N THR A 299 2.62 -5.67 -15.66
CA THR A 299 2.44 -4.26 -16.04
C THR A 299 2.10 -4.13 -17.53
N GLN A 300 2.81 -4.84 -18.41
CA GLN A 300 2.52 -4.85 -19.85
C GLN A 300 1.12 -5.42 -20.14
N ARG A 301 0.76 -6.53 -19.49
CA ARG A 301 -0.57 -7.13 -19.56
C ARG A 301 -1.67 -6.14 -19.15
N SER A 302 -1.45 -5.36 -18.10
CA SER A 302 -2.39 -4.34 -17.64
C SER A 302 -2.56 -3.19 -18.63
N GLN A 303 -1.46 -2.74 -19.25
CA GLN A 303 -1.48 -1.68 -20.27
C GLN A 303 -2.21 -2.10 -21.56
N MET A 304 -2.12 -3.37 -21.93
CA MET A 304 -2.75 -3.94 -23.13
C MET A 304 -4.06 -4.69 -22.83
N ALA A 305 -4.62 -4.49 -21.63
CA ALA A 305 -5.75 -5.26 -21.12
C ALA A 305 -7.02 -5.06 -21.96
N ASN A 306 -7.66 -6.16 -22.35
CA ASN A 306 -8.98 -6.18 -22.99
C ASN A 306 -10.10 -6.46 -21.98
N SER A 307 -9.75 -6.81 -20.74
CA SER A 307 -10.68 -7.09 -19.65
C SER A 307 -10.19 -6.48 -18.32
N SER A 308 -11.11 -6.22 -17.40
CA SER A 308 -10.76 -5.69 -16.07
C SER A 308 -9.88 -6.64 -15.26
N ARG A 309 -9.93 -7.95 -15.52
CA ARG A 309 -9.08 -8.96 -14.87
C ARG A 309 -7.61 -8.79 -15.24
N GLU A 310 -7.34 -8.43 -16.49
CA GLU A 310 -5.98 -8.25 -16.98
C GLU A 310 -5.31 -6.99 -16.41
N LYS A 311 -6.10 -6.05 -15.88
CA LYS A 311 -5.60 -4.80 -15.28
C LYS A 311 -4.95 -4.98 -13.91
N ILE A 312 -5.23 -6.09 -13.23
CA ILE A 312 -4.76 -6.33 -11.86
C ILE A 312 -3.24 -6.48 -11.84
N VAL A 313 -2.61 -5.60 -11.05
CA VAL A 313 -1.19 -5.64 -10.69
C VAL A 313 -1.09 -5.22 -9.21
N ILE A 314 -0.63 -6.12 -8.36
CA ILE A 314 -0.41 -5.81 -6.94
C ILE A 314 1.03 -6.22 -6.63
N PRO A 315 1.97 -5.25 -6.62
CA PRO A 315 3.38 -5.54 -6.40
C PRO A 315 3.63 -5.97 -4.95
N VAL A 316 4.77 -6.63 -4.72
CA VAL A 316 5.28 -6.82 -3.36
C VAL A 316 5.64 -5.45 -2.79
N PHE A 317 4.80 -4.98 -1.87
CA PHE A 317 4.84 -3.59 -1.40
C PHE A 317 6.18 -3.23 -0.75
N ASN A 318 6.73 -4.15 0.02
CA ASN A 318 8.00 -3.93 0.73
C ASN A 318 9.19 -3.76 -0.22
N LEU A 319 9.16 -4.40 -1.39
CA LEU A 319 10.19 -4.19 -2.42
C LEU A 319 10.01 -2.84 -3.10
N PHE A 320 8.77 -2.42 -3.36
CA PHE A 320 8.47 -1.09 -3.89
C PHE A 320 8.92 0.04 -2.95
N VAL A 321 8.60 -0.06 -1.66
CA VAL A 321 9.07 0.89 -0.62
C VAL A 321 10.59 0.92 -0.56
N LYS A 322 11.24 -0.25 -0.62
CA LYS A 322 12.70 -0.38 -0.64
C LYS A 322 13.31 0.32 -1.86
N ASP A 323 12.69 0.23 -3.04
CA ASP A 323 13.16 0.91 -4.25
C ASP A 323 13.08 2.44 -4.12
N ILE A 324 11.98 2.99 -3.58
CA ILE A 324 11.86 4.43 -3.28
C ILE A 324 12.92 4.86 -2.27
N TYR A 325 13.11 4.09 -1.20
CA TYR A 325 14.12 4.36 -0.18
C TYR A 325 15.53 4.44 -0.79
N PHE A 326 15.91 3.49 -1.64
CA PHE A 326 17.25 3.49 -2.25
C PHE A 326 17.42 4.62 -3.27
N LEU A 327 16.42 4.90 -4.10
CA LEU A 327 16.46 6.06 -4.99
C LEU A 327 16.67 7.37 -4.23
N HIS A 328 16.00 7.51 -3.08
CA HIS A 328 16.17 8.66 -2.21
C HIS A 328 17.57 8.74 -1.61
N LYS A 329 18.08 7.62 -1.09
CA LYS A 329 19.37 7.56 -0.38
C LYS A 329 20.58 7.78 -1.29
N ILE A 330 20.52 7.29 -2.53
CA ILE A 330 21.68 7.30 -3.44
C ILE A 330 21.92 8.70 -4.05
N HIS A 331 20.90 9.56 -4.06
CA HIS A 331 20.98 10.90 -4.68
C HIS A 331 20.75 12.01 -3.66
N THR A 332 21.49 13.12 -3.74
CA THR A 332 21.26 14.29 -2.88
C THR A 332 20.00 15.08 -3.30
N ASN A 333 19.33 15.73 -2.34
CA ASN A 333 18.18 16.60 -2.60
C ASN A 333 18.57 17.86 -3.39
N HIS A 334 19.82 18.32 -3.26
CA HIS A 334 20.39 19.47 -3.96
C HIS A 334 21.58 19.06 -4.83
N LEU A 335 21.70 19.73 -5.97
CA LEU A 335 22.89 19.71 -6.82
C LEU A 335 24.03 20.54 -6.20
N PRO A 336 25.29 20.39 -6.66
CA PRO A 336 26.42 21.16 -6.13
C PRO A 336 26.27 22.69 -6.22
N ASN A 337 25.43 23.18 -7.15
CA ASN A 337 25.12 24.60 -7.31
C ASN A 337 23.99 25.09 -6.38
N GLY A 338 23.49 24.26 -5.47
CA GLY A 338 22.40 24.58 -4.53
C GLY A 338 20.98 24.40 -5.11
N HIS A 339 20.83 24.18 -6.42
CA HIS A 339 19.51 23.95 -7.01
C HIS A 339 18.93 22.60 -6.58
N ILE A 340 17.60 22.49 -6.54
CA ILE A 340 16.91 21.22 -6.27
C ILE A 340 17.26 20.21 -7.36
N ASN A 341 17.61 19.00 -6.96
CA ASN A 341 17.87 17.88 -7.86
C ASN A 341 16.56 17.32 -8.41
N PHE A 342 15.93 18.03 -9.35
CA PHE A 342 14.62 17.66 -9.89
C PHE A 342 14.62 16.31 -10.61
N LYS A 343 15.76 15.88 -11.18
CA LYS A 343 15.90 14.58 -11.83
C LYS A 343 15.62 13.42 -10.85
N LYS A 344 16.19 13.49 -9.63
CA LYS A 344 15.92 12.53 -8.55
C LYS A 344 14.43 12.42 -8.28
N PHE A 345 13.77 13.55 -8.07
CA PHE A 345 12.34 13.59 -7.75
C PHE A 345 11.46 13.15 -8.91
N TRP A 346 11.88 13.39 -10.15
CA TRP A 346 11.22 12.86 -11.33
C TRP A 346 11.23 11.33 -11.35
N GLU A 347 12.37 10.70 -11.06
CA GLU A 347 12.47 9.23 -11.01
C GLU A 347 11.60 8.62 -9.91
N ILE A 348 11.59 9.22 -8.72
CA ILE A 348 10.72 8.80 -7.61
C ILE A 348 9.24 8.99 -7.96
N SER A 349 8.88 10.17 -8.47
CA SER A 349 7.51 10.49 -8.89
C SER A 349 7.00 9.53 -9.96
N ARG A 350 7.86 9.13 -10.91
CA ARG A 350 7.51 8.13 -11.92
C ARG A 350 7.12 6.80 -11.30
N GLN A 351 7.86 6.31 -10.30
CA GLN A 351 7.53 5.05 -9.61
C GLN A 351 6.23 5.17 -8.80
N ILE A 352 6.05 6.27 -8.08
CA ILE A 352 4.81 6.53 -7.32
C ILE A 352 3.61 6.60 -8.26
N HIS A 353 3.73 7.32 -9.37
CA HIS A 353 2.66 7.44 -10.36
C HIS A 353 2.27 6.08 -10.94
N GLU A 354 3.25 5.27 -11.33
CA GLU A 354 3.03 3.91 -11.84
C GLU A 354 2.28 3.05 -10.80
N PHE A 355 2.71 3.07 -9.54
CA PHE A 355 2.02 2.36 -8.46
C PHE A 355 0.57 2.84 -8.28
N MET A 356 0.32 4.16 -8.33
CA MET A 356 -1.02 4.73 -8.23
C MET A 356 -1.96 4.31 -9.37
N THR A 357 -1.43 4.01 -10.56
CA THR A 357 -2.29 3.47 -11.62
C THR A 357 -2.85 2.10 -11.27
N TRP A 358 -2.09 1.30 -10.52
CA TRP A 358 -2.49 -0.04 -10.11
C TRP A 358 -3.51 -0.02 -8.97
N THR A 359 -3.45 0.99 -8.10
CA THR A 359 -4.38 1.11 -6.96
C THR A 359 -5.79 1.55 -7.35
N GLN A 360 -5.98 2.07 -8.56
CA GLN A 360 -7.29 2.51 -9.09
C GLN A 360 -8.08 1.39 -9.77
N VAL A 361 -7.57 0.17 -9.79
CA VAL A 361 -8.25 -0.97 -10.42
C VAL A 361 -9.36 -1.48 -9.51
N GLU A 362 -10.60 -1.42 -9.99
CA GLU A 362 -11.73 -2.09 -9.33
C GLU A 362 -11.59 -3.61 -9.47
N CYS A 363 -11.81 -4.33 -8.37
CA CYS A 363 -11.70 -5.78 -8.36
C CYS A 363 -12.85 -6.42 -9.17
N PRO A 364 -12.56 -7.19 -10.24
CA PRO A 364 -13.58 -7.71 -11.16
C PRO A 364 -14.21 -9.04 -10.73
N PHE A 365 -13.89 -9.52 -9.53
CA PHE A 365 -14.37 -10.80 -9.02
C PHE A 365 -15.62 -10.62 -8.15
N GLU A 366 -16.43 -11.66 -8.02
CA GLU A 366 -17.57 -11.62 -7.09
C GLU A 366 -17.08 -11.60 -5.64
N LYS A 367 -17.73 -10.78 -4.80
CA LYS A 367 -17.36 -10.61 -3.39
C LYS A 367 -18.04 -11.67 -2.52
N ASP A 368 -17.27 -12.56 -1.90
CA ASP A 368 -17.76 -13.50 -0.90
C ASP A 368 -17.47 -12.98 0.52
N LYS A 369 -18.50 -12.42 1.15
CA LYS A 369 -18.40 -11.84 2.50
C LYS A 369 -18.04 -12.87 3.57
N LYS A 370 -18.42 -14.14 3.41
CA LYS A 370 -18.14 -15.19 4.41
C LYS A 370 -16.65 -15.54 4.39
N ILE A 371 -16.07 -15.67 3.21
CA ILE A 371 -14.63 -15.93 3.04
C ILE A 371 -13.83 -14.73 3.53
N GLN A 372 -14.21 -13.51 3.12
CA GLN A 372 -13.51 -12.31 3.56
C GLN A 372 -13.58 -12.10 5.07
N ASN A 373 -14.75 -12.32 5.68
CA ASN A 373 -14.89 -12.25 7.13
C ASN A 373 -13.95 -13.25 7.82
N TYR A 374 -13.88 -14.49 7.31
CA TYR A 374 -12.92 -15.47 7.84
C TYR A 374 -11.47 -14.99 7.71
N LEU A 375 -11.05 -14.54 6.53
CA LEU A 375 -9.69 -14.05 6.28
C LEU A 375 -9.30 -12.87 7.18
N LEU A 376 -10.26 -12.01 7.52
CA LEU A 376 -10.03 -10.80 8.31
C LEU A 376 -10.13 -11.02 9.82
N THR A 377 -10.84 -12.04 10.29
CA THR A 377 -11.12 -12.25 11.72
C THR A 377 -10.66 -13.60 12.26
N ALA A 378 -10.09 -14.49 11.42
CA ALA A 378 -9.57 -15.77 11.88
C ALA A 378 -8.48 -15.57 12.95
N PRO A 379 -8.44 -16.41 13.99
CA PRO A 379 -7.41 -16.31 15.01
C PRO A 379 -6.04 -16.60 14.40
N ILE A 380 -5.06 -15.75 14.73
CA ILE A 380 -3.67 -15.89 14.31
C ILE A 380 -2.85 -16.26 15.53
N TYR A 381 -2.06 -17.33 15.43
CA TYR A 381 -1.19 -17.77 16.52
C TYR A 381 -0.02 -16.81 16.69
N SER A 382 0.41 -16.63 17.94
CA SER A 382 1.73 -16.08 18.23
C SER A 382 2.82 -17.00 17.71
N GLU A 383 4.03 -16.47 17.52
CA GLU A 383 5.19 -17.28 17.15
C GLU A 383 5.41 -18.44 18.13
N GLU A 384 5.33 -18.17 19.44
CA GLU A 384 5.40 -19.19 20.48
C GLU A 384 4.31 -20.27 20.29
N ALA A 385 3.05 -19.87 20.05
CA ALA A 385 1.95 -20.81 19.84
C ALA A 385 2.09 -21.65 18.56
N LEU A 386 2.65 -21.07 17.49
CA LEU A 386 2.99 -21.82 16.26
C LEU A 386 4.03 -22.90 16.54
N PHE A 387 5.09 -22.57 17.28
CA PHE A 387 6.11 -23.57 17.65
C PHE A 387 5.56 -24.67 18.53
N ILE A 388 4.70 -24.34 19.51
CA ILE A 388 4.02 -25.35 20.32
C ILE A 388 3.21 -26.30 19.44
N ALA A 389 2.32 -25.76 18.60
CA ALA A 389 1.48 -26.57 17.73
C ALA A 389 2.29 -27.40 16.71
N SER A 390 3.43 -26.85 16.26
CA SER A 390 4.39 -27.56 15.40
C SER A 390 5.04 -28.74 16.12
N PHE A 391 5.54 -28.57 17.35
CA PHE A 391 6.15 -29.64 18.13
C PHE A 391 5.12 -30.68 18.60
N GLU A 392 3.89 -30.26 18.93
CA GLU A 392 2.77 -31.17 19.22
C GLU A 392 2.43 -32.02 18.00
N SER A 393 2.52 -31.45 16.80
CA SER A 393 2.25 -32.13 15.52
C SER A 393 3.37 -33.08 15.08
N GLU A 394 4.62 -32.64 15.20
CA GLU A 394 5.83 -33.39 14.86
C GLU A 394 6.92 -33.07 15.89
N GLY A 395 7.20 -34.02 16.78
CA GLY A 395 8.20 -33.84 17.85
C GLY A 395 9.60 -33.48 17.34
N PRO A 396 10.48 -33.02 18.24
CA PRO A 396 11.80 -32.53 17.86
C PRO A 396 12.68 -33.62 17.24
N GLU A 397 13.33 -33.31 16.11
CA GLU A 397 14.11 -34.28 15.33
C GLU A 397 15.61 -34.30 15.71
N ASN A 398 16.14 -33.20 16.24
CA ASN A 398 17.56 -33.06 16.59
C ASN A 398 17.75 -32.45 18.01
N HIS A 399 19.00 -32.40 18.47
CA HIS A 399 19.33 -31.90 19.81
C HIS A 399 18.95 -30.43 20.00
N MET A 400 19.19 -29.57 18.99
CA MET A 400 18.82 -28.15 19.07
C MET A 400 17.32 -27.97 19.24
N GLU A 401 16.51 -28.70 18.46
CA GLU A 401 15.05 -28.66 18.58
C GLU A 401 14.55 -29.20 19.92
N LYS A 402 15.21 -30.25 20.47
CA LYS A 402 14.88 -30.76 21.81
C LYS A 402 15.10 -29.68 22.87
N ASP A 403 16.17 -28.91 22.76
CA ASP A 403 16.48 -27.84 23.70
C ASP A 403 15.54 -26.64 23.51
N SER A 404 15.24 -26.24 22.28
CA SER A 404 14.21 -25.22 22.00
C SER A 404 12.84 -25.62 22.56
N TRP A 405 12.44 -26.88 22.38
CA TRP A 405 11.18 -27.40 22.92
C TRP A 405 11.15 -27.39 24.45
N LYS A 406 12.24 -27.79 25.12
CA LYS A 406 12.35 -27.71 26.58
C LYS A 406 12.25 -26.26 27.06
N THR A 407 12.99 -25.34 26.45
CA THR A 407 12.94 -23.91 26.80
C THR A 407 11.54 -23.36 26.65
N LEU A 408 10.87 -23.62 25.52
CA LEU A 408 9.51 -23.18 25.26
C LEU A 408 8.53 -23.72 26.31
N ARG A 409 8.64 -25.00 26.66
CA ARG A 409 7.81 -25.63 27.70
C ARG A 409 8.05 -25.03 29.08
N THR A 410 9.30 -24.76 29.44
CA THR A 410 9.66 -24.11 30.71
C THR A 410 9.12 -22.69 30.78
N THR A 411 9.22 -21.91 29.70
CA THR A 411 8.65 -20.55 29.62
C THR A 411 7.13 -20.57 29.80
N LEU A 412 6.44 -21.56 29.23
CA LEU A 412 4.99 -21.72 29.42
C LEU A 412 4.62 -22.09 30.85
N LEU A 413 5.35 -23.03 31.46
CA LEU A 413 5.15 -23.45 32.85
C LEU A 413 5.41 -22.32 33.84
N ASN A 414 6.35 -21.43 33.55
CA ASN A 414 6.66 -20.27 34.40
C ASN A 414 5.65 -19.11 34.24
N ARG A 415 4.79 -19.14 33.21
CA ARG A 415 3.75 -18.13 32.95
C ARG A 415 2.35 -18.58 33.36
N ALA A 416 2.16 -19.86 33.67
CA ALA A 416 0.92 -20.46 34.18
C ALA A 416 0.96 -20.49 35.70
#